data_AF-A0A9X6NIZ0-F1
#
_entry.id   AF-A0A9X6NIZ0-F1
#
_cell.length_a   1.000
_cell.length_b   1.000
_cell.length_c   1.000
_cell.angle_alpha   90.00
_cell.angle_beta   90.00
_cell.angle_gamma   90.00
#
_symmetry.space_group_name_H-M   'P 1'
#
loop_
_entity.id
_entity.type
_entity.pdbx_description
1 polymer ?
#
loop_
_entity_poly.entity_id
_entity_poly.type
_entity_poly.pdbx_seq_one_letter_code
_entity_poly.pdbx_strand_id
1 'polypeptide(L)'
;MQLSRHMPVQVIPEYLCFFGLRKFEFRDTKLVSEIVYVHSKLMLVDDRHALIGSANITDRSLIGNRDSEIACLISDESFVDSIMDENPCSAGNFTGSLRLRLMM
;
A
#
# COMPACT_ATOMS: atom_id res chain seq x y z
N MET A 1 8.79 -2.64 -18.45
CA MET A 1 8.00 -3.90 -18.52
C MET A 1 8.92 -5.06 -18.96
N GLN A 2 9.90 -5.44 -18.13
CA GLN A 2 10.88 -6.50 -18.44
C GLN A 2 10.75 -7.75 -17.55
N LEU A 3 9.76 -7.81 -16.67
CA LEU A 3 9.58 -8.92 -15.72
C LEU A 3 8.90 -10.17 -16.32
N SER A 4 8.33 -10.11 -17.52
CA SER A 4 7.46 -11.18 -18.04
C SER A 4 8.17 -12.34 -18.77
N ARG A 5 9.47 -12.25 -19.06
CA ARG A 5 10.14 -13.28 -19.89
C ARG A 5 10.85 -14.39 -19.13
N HIS A 6 11.06 -14.27 -17.82
CA HIS A 6 11.92 -15.23 -17.08
C HIS A 6 11.40 -15.68 -15.71
N MET A 7 10.22 -15.25 -15.25
CA MET A 7 9.67 -15.75 -13.99
C MET A 7 8.74 -16.94 -14.23
N PRO A 8 9.01 -18.12 -13.60
CA PRO A 8 8.03 -19.19 -13.56
C PRO A 8 6.75 -18.65 -12.89
N VAL A 9 5.59 -18.88 -13.51
CA VAL A 9 4.28 -18.40 -12.99
C VAL A 9 4.03 -18.84 -11.53
N GLN A 10 4.64 -19.95 -11.12
CA GLN A 10 4.53 -20.52 -9.78
C GLN A 10 5.14 -19.64 -8.66
N VAL A 11 6.05 -18.72 -8.99
CA VAL A 11 6.74 -17.86 -7.98
C VAL A 11 6.01 -16.53 -7.74
N ILE A 12 5.02 -16.18 -8.57
CA ILE A 12 4.30 -14.88 -8.47
C ILE A 12 3.73 -14.63 -7.06
N PRO A 13 3.12 -15.61 -6.37
CA PRO A 13 2.58 -15.39 -5.02
C PRO A 13 3.65 -14.99 -3.97
N GLU A 14 4.93 -15.27 -4.22
CA GLU A 14 6.04 -14.87 -3.34
C GLU A 14 6.39 -13.38 -3.50
N TYR A 15 5.97 -12.75 -4.60
CA TYR A 15 6.29 -11.35 -4.92
C TYR A 15 5.05 -10.44 -4.97
N LEU A 16 3.87 -11.00 -5.21
CA LEU A 16 2.64 -10.23 -5.45
C LEU A 16 1.44 -10.89 -4.79
N CYS A 17 0.78 -10.11 -3.94
CA CYS A 17 -0.43 -10.48 -3.24
C CYS A 17 -1.50 -9.41 -3.44
N PHE A 18 -2.76 -9.84 -3.53
CA PHE A 18 -3.93 -8.96 -3.64
C PHE A 18 -4.84 -9.22 -2.45
N PHE A 19 -5.25 -8.15 -1.77
CA PHE A 19 -6.11 -8.22 -0.59
C PHE A 19 -7.30 -7.28 -0.70
N GLY A 20 -8.33 -7.55 0.10
CA GLY A 20 -9.45 -6.66 0.36
C GLY A 20 -9.80 -6.70 1.85
N LEU A 21 -10.57 -5.71 2.31
CA LEU A 21 -10.95 -5.59 3.71
C LEU A 21 -12.44 -5.90 3.90
N ARG A 22 -12.78 -6.61 4.97
CA ARG A 22 -14.16 -6.99 5.33
C ARG A 22 -14.30 -7.02 6.85
N LYS A 23 -15.41 -6.48 7.34
CA LYS A 23 -15.78 -6.53 8.76
C LYS A 23 -16.94 -7.49 8.96
N PHE A 24 -16.98 -8.10 10.14
CA PHE A 24 -18.08 -8.92 10.62
C PHE A 24 -18.54 -8.36 11.97
N GLU A 25 -19.85 -8.38 12.20
CA GLU A 25 -20.44 -7.86 13.43
C GLU A 25 -21.76 -8.58 13.71
N PHE A 26 -22.09 -8.78 14.98
CA PHE A 26 -23.43 -9.23 15.35
C PHE A 26 -24.36 -8.03 15.39
N ARG A 27 -25.45 -8.09 14.61
CA ARG A 27 -26.60 -7.19 14.74
C ARG A 27 -27.76 -7.99 15.28
N ASP A 28 -28.22 -7.63 16.48
CA ASP A 28 -29.15 -8.41 17.29
C ASP A 28 -28.64 -9.84 17.49
N THR A 29 -29.28 -10.83 16.86
CA THR A 29 -28.90 -12.24 16.91
C THR A 29 -28.30 -12.75 15.60
N LYS A 30 -28.07 -11.87 14.61
CA LYS A 30 -27.57 -12.23 13.29
C LYS A 30 -26.13 -11.76 13.10
N LEU A 31 -25.27 -12.68 12.70
CA LEU A 31 -23.95 -12.32 12.19
C LEU A 31 -24.12 -11.69 10.81
N VAL A 32 -23.66 -10.46 10.67
CA VAL A 32 -23.64 -9.72 9.39
C VAL A 32 -22.21 -9.41 8.99
N SER A 33 -22.00 -9.19 7.70
CA SER A 33 -20.70 -8.84 7.14
C SER A 33 -20.83 -7.77 6.08
N GLU A 34 -19.89 -6.82 6.08
CA GLU A 34 -19.80 -5.79 5.06
C GLU A 34 -18.35 -5.58 4.63
N ILE A 35 -18.17 -5.19 3.37
CA ILE A 35 -16.85 -4.78 2.87
C ILE A 35 -16.43 -3.48 3.55
N VAL A 36 -15.14 -3.37 3.87
CA VAL A 36 -14.56 -2.07 4.21
C VAL A 36 -14.06 -1.47 2.91
N TYR A 37 -14.69 -0.38 2.50
CA TYR A 37 -14.39 0.26 1.23
C TYR A 37 -13.02 0.95 1.28
N VAL A 38 -12.03 0.38 0.59
CA VAL A 38 -10.68 0.94 0.49
C VAL A 38 -10.70 2.11 -0.49
N HIS A 39 -10.90 3.32 0.04
CA HIS A 39 -10.90 4.55 -0.75
C HIS A 39 -9.51 5.21 -0.83
N SER A 40 -8.49 4.61 -0.21
CA SER A 40 -7.13 5.14 -0.14
C SER A 40 -6.44 5.17 -1.50
N LYS A 41 -5.61 6.21 -1.72
CA LYS A 41 -4.65 6.29 -2.82
C LYS A 41 -3.29 6.55 -2.18
N LEU A 42 -2.65 5.45 -1.83
CA LEU A 42 -1.46 5.41 -0.99
C LEU A 42 -0.48 4.41 -1.58
N MET A 43 0.77 4.81 -1.68
CA MET A 43 1.90 3.93 -1.97
C MET A 43 2.98 4.17 -0.93
N LEU A 44 3.47 3.09 -0.32
CA LEU A 44 4.62 3.10 0.59
C LEU A 44 5.73 2.28 -0.07
N VAL A 45 6.94 2.82 -0.13
CA VAL A 45 8.10 2.16 -0.75
C VAL A 45 9.24 2.13 0.25
N ASP A 46 9.75 0.92 0.50
CA ASP A 46 10.94 0.60 1.31
C ASP A 46 10.98 1.20 2.72
N ASP A 47 9.81 1.53 3.30
CA ASP A 47 9.68 2.31 4.54
C ASP A 47 10.38 3.69 4.46
N ARG A 48 10.60 4.27 3.28
CA ARG A 48 11.31 5.57 3.10
C ARG A 48 10.53 6.63 2.35
N HIS A 49 9.64 6.21 1.46
CA HIS A 49 8.83 7.11 0.65
C HIS A 49 7.35 6.78 0.77
N ALA A 50 6.54 7.82 0.93
CA ALA A 50 5.08 7.72 0.86
C ALA A 50 4.56 8.64 -0.23
N LEU A 51 3.76 8.11 -1.15
CA LEU A 51 2.95 8.90 -2.08
C LEU A 51 1.49 8.86 -1.62
N ILE A 52 0.95 10.02 -1.27
CA ILE A 52 -0.41 10.17 -0.75
C ILE A 52 -1.15 11.19 -1.60
N GLY A 53 -2.35 10.86 -2.09
CA GLY A 53 -3.10 11.79 -2.93
C GLY A 53 -4.54 11.39 -3.22
N SER A 54 -5.08 11.97 -4.29
CA SER A 54 -6.42 11.67 -4.81
C SER A 54 -6.41 10.69 -6.00
N ALA A 55 -5.28 10.58 -6.70
CA ALA A 55 -5.14 9.83 -7.95
C ALA A 55 -5.27 8.31 -7.77
N ASN A 56 -6.29 7.71 -8.39
CA ASN A 56 -6.41 6.25 -8.50
C ASN A 56 -5.35 5.68 -9.45
N ILE A 57 -5.02 4.39 -9.33
CA ILE A 57 -4.21 3.69 -10.34
C ILE A 57 -5.08 3.38 -11.56
N THR A 58 -5.39 4.42 -12.33
CA THR A 58 -6.21 4.34 -13.55
C THR A 58 -5.79 5.43 -14.54
N ASP A 59 -6.05 5.22 -15.82
CA ASP A 59 -5.85 6.22 -16.88
C ASP A 59 -6.60 7.54 -16.62
N ARG A 60 -7.75 7.46 -15.94
CA ARG A 60 -8.56 8.64 -15.61
C ARG A 60 -7.82 9.62 -14.71
N SER A 61 -7.06 9.09 -13.74
CA SER A 61 -6.29 9.89 -12.79
C SER A 61 -4.86 10.16 -13.27
N LEU A 62 -4.22 9.23 -13.99
CA LEU A 62 -2.77 9.26 -14.24
C LEU A 62 -2.32 9.84 -15.59
N ILE A 63 -3.19 9.93 -16.61
CA ILE A 63 -2.81 10.53 -17.91
C ILE A 63 -2.69 12.06 -17.84
N GLY A 64 -3.31 12.68 -16.83
CA GLY A 64 -3.19 14.12 -16.56
C GLY A 64 -4.02 15.04 -17.47
N ASN A 65 -4.77 14.49 -18.44
CA ASN A 65 -5.65 15.24 -19.33
C ASN A 65 -7.15 14.94 -19.12
N ARG A 66 -7.50 14.32 -17.98
CA ARG A 66 -8.86 13.92 -17.62
C ARG A 66 -9.25 14.57 -16.29
N ASP A 67 -9.16 13.83 -15.18
CA ASP A 67 -9.47 14.38 -13.86
C ASP A 67 -8.29 15.18 -13.31
N SER A 68 -8.59 16.26 -12.61
CA SER A 68 -7.58 17.01 -11.84
C SER A 68 -7.28 16.25 -10.55
N GLU A 69 -6.01 15.88 -10.36
CA GLU A 69 -5.55 15.13 -9.20
C GLU A 69 -4.44 15.88 -8.47
N ILE A 70 -4.30 15.61 -7.17
CA ILE A 70 -3.18 16.10 -6.35
C ILE A 70 -2.55 14.95 -5.57
N ALA A 71 -1.23 14.96 -5.46
CA ALA A 71 -0.49 14.01 -4.63
C ALA A 71 0.74 14.70 -4.02
N CYS A 72 1.14 14.23 -2.84
CA CYS A 72 2.35 14.62 -2.14
C CYS A 72 3.30 13.42 -2.06
N LEU A 73 4.54 13.63 -2.49
CA LEU A 73 5.65 12.70 -2.25
C LEU A 73 6.34 13.12 -0.94
N ILE A 74 6.26 12.26 0.05
CA ILE A 74 6.95 12.41 1.33
C ILE A 74 8.18 11.51 1.27
N SER A 75 9.36 12.11 1.42
CA SER A 75 10.63 11.37 1.53
C SER A 75 11.17 11.61 2.93
N ASP A 76 11.36 10.53 3.69
CA ASP A 76 11.88 10.64 5.05
C ASP A 76 13.34 11.13 5.03
N GLU A 77 13.65 12.10 5.89
CA GLU A 77 15.00 12.58 6.16
C GLU A 77 15.53 12.10 7.52
N SER A 78 14.66 11.49 8.33
CA SER A 78 14.99 10.95 9.65
C SER A 78 14.57 9.50 9.75
N PHE A 79 15.44 8.68 10.34
CA PHE A 79 15.33 7.23 10.29
C PHE A 79 15.48 6.60 11.68
N VAL A 80 14.93 5.40 11.81
CA VAL A 80 15.05 4.52 12.97
C VAL A 80 15.58 3.15 12.54
N ASP A 81 16.29 2.49 13.44
CA ASP A 81 16.75 1.12 13.24
C ASP A 81 15.57 0.18 13.04
N SER A 82 15.66 -0.65 12.01
CA SER A 82 14.65 -1.61 11.60
C SER A 82 15.29 -2.85 10.98
N ILE A 83 14.46 -3.78 10.50
CA ILE A 83 14.90 -5.03 9.88
C ILE A 83 14.12 -5.22 8.57
N MET A 84 14.82 -5.55 7.49
CA MET A 84 14.26 -5.90 6.20
C MET A 84 14.94 -7.17 5.71
N ASP A 85 14.14 -8.21 5.44
CA ASP A 85 14.65 -9.52 5.02
C ASP A 85 15.75 -10.03 5.98
N GLU A 86 15.46 -10.04 7.28
CA GLU A 86 16.36 -10.44 8.38
C GLU A 86 17.63 -9.56 8.55
N ASN A 87 17.86 -8.59 7.68
CA ASN A 87 19.03 -7.72 7.72
C ASN A 87 18.71 -6.36 8.37
N PRO A 88 19.62 -5.80 9.20
CA PRO A 88 19.46 -4.46 9.73
C PRO A 88 19.29 -3.42 8.62
N CYS A 89 18.28 -2.56 8.74
CA CYS A 89 18.02 -1.48 7.80
C CYS A 89 17.58 -0.22 8.55
N SER A 90 17.60 0.93 7.87
CA SER A 90 17.04 2.17 8.41
C SER A 90 15.69 2.44 7.75
N ALA A 91 14.63 2.47 8.56
CA ALA A 91 13.27 2.82 8.15
C ALA A 91 13.00 4.30 8.45
N GLY A 92 12.30 4.97 7.55
CA GLY A 92 11.87 6.36 7.72
C GLY A 92 10.86 6.50 8.86
N ASN A 93 10.99 7.57 9.65
CA ASN A 93 10.12 7.81 10.80
C ASN A 93 8.64 7.95 10.40
N PHE A 94 8.35 8.69 9.34
CA PHE A 94 6.98 8.87 8.86
C PHE A 94 6.48 7.62 8.13
N THR A 95 7.19 7.19 7.08
CA THR A 95 6.74 6.11 6.19
C THR A 95 6.66 4.78 6.92
N GLY A 96 7.69 4.42 7.70
CA GLY A 96 7.71 3.19 8.49
C GLY A 96 6.63 3.19 9.57
N SER A 97 6.42 4.29 10.29
CA SER A 97 5.36 4.36 11.30
C SER A 97 3.96 4.30 10.68
N LEU A 98 3.76 4.85 9.48
CA LEU A 98 2.51 4.75 8.76
C LEU A 98 2.23 3.31 8.30
N ARG A 99 3.22 2.61 7.72
CA ARG A 99 3.08 1.19 7.38
C ARG A 99 2.65 0.37 8.60
N LEU A 100 3.37 0.53 9.71
CA LEU A 100 3.10 -0.20 10.94
C LEU A 100 1.68 0.05 11.48
N ARG A 101 1.20 1.31 11.45
CA ARG A 101 -0.18 1.65 11.85
C ARG A 101 -1.27 1.07 10.94
N LEU A 102 -0.96 0.75 9.68
CA LEU A 102 -1.91 0.15 8.73
C LEU A 102 -1.95 -1.38 8.80
N MET A 103 -0.89 -1.99 9.35
CA MET A 103 -0.72 -3.44 9.43
C MET A 103 -1.05 -4.02 10.82
N MET A 104 -1.11 -3.16 11.85
CA MET A 104 -1.56 -3.51 13.20
C MET A 104 -3.07 -3.33 13.35
#